data_AF-A0A454TPQ6-F1
#
_entry.id   AF-A0A454TPQ6-F1
#
_cell.length_a   1.000
_cell.length_b   1.000
_cell.length_c   1.000
_cell.angle_alpha   90.00
_cell.angle_beta   90.00
_cell.angle_gamma   90.00
#
_symmetry.space_group_name_H-M   'P 1'
#
loop_
_entity.id
_entity.type
_entity.pdbx_description
1 polymer ?
#
loop_
_entity_poly.entity_id
_entity_poly.type
_entity_poly.pdbx_seq_one_letter_code
_entity_poly.pdbx_strand_id
1 'polypeptide(L)'
;MAADRVRTIDPVRVDLASALRQVDLTPGLARPRPGTGNLDARRREVLECMRACAGEAYTADLGKVSDVGQLRFAAEMSSPTLKCWESASRHDVQAVVVAFSGTRMEEADDLLCDLKSQMAHPHINPLDRRLPQLGHVGAGWQERWQAEALARRGDGQHMAEILAGYAAAARERRQPLSVSVVGHSLGAVVATLASFDIANFLGTSGAHGKVSTYAFNPPRLGLKGVEDTYRRALASLAGPQEGALRFTLRQFTRNMDPIQSVPLFMQHPDWADGTHRGRGGTYAAEARGGVRIVTYNDEAASRVNLSLNHELSLWKTAIASGMSDAALHSLFDGRPKPGPGAEALRMSRRRFFLSLVDGAPGQCASGAGGPPRRSGA
;
A
#
# COMPACT_ATOMS: atom_id res chain seq x y z
N MET A 1 29.59 -12.30 12.32
CA MET A 1 28.59 -11.36 11.79
C MET A 1 28.88 -11.19 10.30
N ALA A 2 28.09 -11.85 9.45
CA ALA A 2 28.24 -11.69 8.01
C ALA A 2 27.66 -10.31 7.63
N ALA A 3 28.45 -9.51 6.91
CA ALA A 3 27.97 -8.27 6.31
C ALA A 3 26.82 -8.62 5.36
N ASP A 4 25.61 -8.28 5.74
CA ASP A 4 24.43 -8.47 4.92
C ASP A 4 24.59 -7.54 3.70
N ARG A 5 24.96 -8.12 2.55
CA ARG A 5 25.12 -7.37 1.30
C ARG A 5 23.78 -6.70 1.03
N VAL A 6 23.77 -5.36 0.99
CA VAL A 6 22.65 -4.58 0.47
C VAL A 6 22.29 -5.17 -0.90
N ARG A 7 21.17 -5.87 -0.98
CA ARG A 7 20.67 -6.39 -2.25
C ARG A 7 20.08 -5.21 -3.00
N THR A 8 20.82 -4.71 -3.98
CA THR A 8 20.27 -3.76 -4.95
C THR A 8 19.15 -4.47 -5.72
N ILE A 9 17.93 -3.94 -5.62
CA ILE A 9 16.79 -4.40 -6.41
C ILE A 9 16.81 -3.64 -7.72
N ASP A 10 16.78 -4.37 -8.83
CA ASP A 10 16.69 -3.81 -10.17
C ASP A 10 15.22 -3.88 -10.62
N PRO A 11 14.48 -2.75 -10.62
CA PRO A 11 13.05 -2.74 -10.93
C PRO A 11 12.75 -3.17 -12.37
N VAL A 12 13.72 -3.14 -13.30
CA VAL A 12 13.52 -3.59 -14.68
C VAL A 12 13.35 -5.11 -14.75
N ARG A 13 14.01 -5.85 -13.86
CA ARG A 13 14.05 -7.32 -13.89
C ARG A 13 12.95 -7.98 -13.06
N VAL A 14 12.27 -7.22 -12.21
CA VAL A 14 11.18 -7.71 -11.36
C VAL A 14 9.97 -8.07 -12.23
N ASP A 15 9.34 -9.21 -11.98
CA ASP A 15 7.98 -9.49 -12.49
C ASP A 15 6.97 -8.91 -11.49
N LEU A 16 6.55 -7.67 -11.74
CA LEU A 16 5.71 -6.92 -10.81
C LEU A 16 4.30 -7.50 -10.73
N ALA A 17 3.74 -7.98 -11.84
CA ALA A 17 2.43 -8.61 -11.86
C ALA A 17 2.40 -9.83 -10.94
N SER A 18 3.37 -10.74 -11.08
CA SER A 18 3.48 -11.92 -10.21
C SER A 18 3.73 -11.55 -8.74
N ALA A 19 4.57 -10.53 -8.49
CA ALA A 19 4.82 -10.05 -7.14
C ALA A 19 3.55 -9.49 -6.48
N LEU A 20 2.77 -8.66 -7.18
CA LEU A 20 1.47 -8.12 -6.71
C LEU A 20 0.46 -9.24 -6.43
N ARG A 21 0.40 -10.27 -7.28
CA ARG A 21 -0.45 -11.45 -7.01
C ARG A 21 -0.10 -12.10 -5.67
N GLN A 22 1.19 -12.28 -5.40
CA GLN A 22 1.68 -12.95 -4.21
C GLN A 22 1.46 -12.11 -2.94
N VAL A 23 1.75 -10.80 -2.98
CA VAL A 23 1.76 -9.97 -1.76
C VAL A 23 0.45 -9.22 -1.51
N ASP A 24 -0.29 -8.86 -2.56
CA ASP A 24 -1.45 -7.98 -2.45
C ASP A 24 -2.77 -8.74 -2.64
N LEU A 25 -2.77 -9.78 -3.48
CA LEU A 25 -4.01 -10.49 -3.85
C LEU A 25 -4.23 -11.80 -3.10
N THR A 26 -3.19 -12.44 -2.55
CA THR A 26 -3.35 -13.70 -1.80
C THR A 26 -3.98 -13.44 -0.43
N PRO A 27 -5.12 -14.08 -0.08
CA PRO A 27 -5.69 -13.98 1.26
C PRO A 27 -4.70 -14.52 2.30
N GLY A 28 -4.56 -13.83 3.44
CA GLY A 28 -3.62 -14.17 4.53
C GLY A 28 -3.87 -15.50 5.27
N LEU A 29 -4.57 -16.45 4.65
CA LEU A 29 -4.88 -17.79 5.16
C LEU A 29 -4.09 -18.91 4.46
N ALA A 30 -3.45 -18.64 3.32
CA ALA A 30 -2.64 -19.64 2.64
C ALA A 30 -1.27 -19.76 3.34
N ARG A 31 -1.07 -20.86 4.07
CA ARG A 31 0.24 -21.29 4.55
C ARG A 31 1.20 -21.26 3.34
N PRO A 32 2.37 -20.60 3.42
CA PRO A 32 3.27 -20.49 2.27
C PRO A 32 3.63 -21.90 1.81
N ARG A 33 3.42 -22.19 0.51
CA ARG A 33 3.85 -23.44 -0.09
C ARG A 33 5.37 -23.52 0.00
N PRO A 34 5.97 -24.67 0.34
CA PRO A 34 7.42 -24.83 0.27
C PRO A 34 7.87 -24.56 -1.17
N GLY A 35 8.69 -23.52 -1.38
CA GLY A 35 9.17 -23.10 -2.71
C GLY A 35 8.72 -21.70 -3.16
N THR A 36 7.82 -21.02 -2.44
CA THR A 36 7.63 -19.57 -2.64
C THR A 36 8.87 -18.86 -2.09
N GLY A 37 9.64 -18.18 -2.94
CA GLY A 37 10.75 -17.34 -2.48
C GLY A 37 10.34 -16.40 -1.35
N ASN A 38 11.33 -15.85 -0.62
CA ASN A 38 11.09 -14.99 0.55
C ASN A 38 10.04 -13.89 0.22
N LEU A 39 8.83 -13.98 0.81
CA LEU A 39 7.74 -13.01 0.59
C LEU A 39 8.19 -11.58 0.90
N ASP A 40 9.11 -11.39 1.85
CA ASP A 40 9.66 -10.07 2.15
C ASP A 40 10.51 -9.53 0.99
N ALA A 41 11.20 -10.40 0.24
CA ALA A 41 11.88 -9.99 -0.99
C ALA A 41 10.85 -9.51 -2.04
N ARG A 42 9.74 -10.23 -2.22
CA ARG A 42 8.66 -9.80 -3.14
C ARG A 42 8.03 -8.48 -2.71
N ARG A 43 7.85 -8.23 -1.41
CA ARG A 43 7.35 -6.95 -0.89
C ARG A 43 8.30 -5.81 -1.22
N ARG A 44 9.61 -6.01 -0.99
CA ARG A 44 10.62 -5.00 -1.34
C ARG A 44 10.68 -4.76 -2.86
N GLU A 45 10.56 -5.80 -3.66
CA GLU A 45 10.46 -5.70 -5.12
C GLU A 45 9.26 -4.84 -5.56
N VAL A 46 8.07 -5.08 -5.00
CA VAL A 46 6.89 -4.23 -5.26
C VAL A 46 7.16 -2.78 -4.88
N LEU A 47 7.69 -2.52 -3.68
CA LEU A 47 7.98 -1.16 -3.23
C LEU A 47 9.00 -0.45 -4.13
N GLU A 48 10.07 -1.13 -4.55
CA GLU A 48 11.08 -0.55 -5.43
C GLU A 48 10.52 -0.27 -6.83
N CYS A 49 9.68 -1.16 -7.38
CA CYS A 49 9.00 -0.87 -8.64
C CYS A 49 8.05 0.33 -8.52
N MET A 50 7.29 0.44 -7.43
CA MET A 50 6.42 1.62 -7.20
C MET A 50 7.25 2.90 -7.08
N ARG A 51 8.38 2.86 -6.37
CA ARG A 51 9.33 3.98 -6.30
C ARG A 51 9.87 4.33 -7.70
N ALA A 52 10.19 3.33 -8.53
CA ALA A 52 10.65 3.54 -9.90
C ALA A 52 9.55 4.17 -10.78
N CYS A 53 8.31 3.67 -10.74
CA CYS A 53 7.17 4.29 -11.43
C CYS A 53 6.94 5.74 -10.98
N ALA A 54 7.05 6.04 -9.67
CA ALA A 54 6.96 7.41 -9.16
C ALA A 54 8.06 8.32 -9.72
N GLY A 55 9.27 7.79 -9.93
CA GLY A 55 10.37 8.51 -10.56
C GLY A 55 10.12 8.75 -12.05
N GLU A 56 9.74 7.71 -12.79
CA GLU A 56 9.41 7.80 -14.21
C GLU A 56 8.21 8.72 -14.49
N ALA A 57 7.32 8.92 -13.52
CA ALA A 57 6.20 9.86 -13.66
C ALA A 57 6.66 11.30 -13.95
N TYR A 58 7.85 11.70 -13.48
CA TYR A 58 8.43 13.03 -13.77
C TYR A 58 8.93 13.18 -15.20
N THR A 59 9.11 12.09 -15.94
CA THR A 59 9.55 12.14 -17.34
C THR A 59 8.44 12.76 -18.20
N ALA A 60 8.67 13.98 -18.67
CA ALA A 60 7.70 14.74 -19.48
C ALA A 60 7.55 14.16 -20.90
N ASP A 61 8.68 13.76 -21.49
CA ASP A 61 8.72 13.14 -22.82
C ASP A 61 8.29 11.67 -22.74
N LEU A 62 7.07 11.38 -23.19
CA LEU A 62 6.49 10.03 -23.16
C LEU A 62 7.31 9.01 -23.95
N GLY A 63 8.07 9.44 -24.97
CA GLY A 63 8.95 8.55 -25.74
C GLY A 63 10.19 8.08 -24.98
N LYS A 64 10.46 8.66 -23.80
CA LYS A 64 11.58 8.30 -22.93
C LYS A 64 11.16 7.54 -21.67
N VAL A 65 9.85 7.38 -21.44
CA VAL A 65 9.35 6.64 -20.29
C VAL A 65 9.63 5.15 -20.52
N SER A 66 10.28 4.54 -19.53
CA SER A 66 10.67 3.13 -19.61
C SER A 66 9.58 2.19 -19.07
N ASP A 67 9.63 0.93 -19.51
CA ASP A 67 8.93 -0.17 -18.85
C ASP A 67 9.45 -0.35 -17.41
N VAL A 68 8.57 -0.73 -16.49
CA VAL A 68 8.93 -0.97 -15.08
C VAL A 68 8.32 -2.28 -14.63
N GLY A 69 9.12 -3.15 -14.00
CA GLY A 69 8.61 -4.39 -13.42
C GLY A 69 8.00 -5.35 -14.44
N GLN A 70 8.56 -5.38 -15.67
CA GLN A 70 8.01 -6.09 -16.84
C GLN A 70 6.58 -5.66 -17.23
N LEU A 71 6.06 -4.56 -16.67
CA LEU A 71 4.84 -3.94 -17.14
C LEU A 71 5.17 -3.02 -18.31
N ARG A 72 4.38 -3.13 -19.37
CA ARG A 72 4.52 -2.32 -20.58
C ARG A 72 4.04 -0.91 -20.27
N PHE A 73 4.84 0.09 -20.62
CA PHE A 73 4.41 1.47 -20.63
C PHE A 73 3.34 1.69 -21.71
N ALA A 74 2.19 2.23 -21.31
CA ALA A 74 1.08 2.54 -22.19
C ALA A 74 1.05 4.04 -22.50
N ALA A 75 1.83 4.45 -23.49
CA ALA A 75 1.96 5.85 -23.91
C ALA A 75 0.59 6.45 -24.31
N GLU A 76 -0.26 5.65 -24.96
CA GLU A 76 -1.61 6.01 -25.39
C GLU A 76 -2.57 6.34 -24.23
N MET A 77 -2.27 5.81 -23.03
CA MET A 77 -3.02 6.05 -21.79
C MET A 77 -2.32 7.07 -20.87
N SER A 78 -1.25 7.70 -21.34
CA SER A 78 -0.39 8.55 -20.52
C SER A 78 -0.40 10.02 -20.99
N SER A 79 0.00 10.90 -20.08
CA SER A 79 0.17 12.33 -20.27
C SER A 79 1.47 12.79 -19.59
N PRO A 80 1.92 14.04 -19.81
CA PRO A 80 3.05 14.60 -19.07
C PRO A 80 2.89 14.60 -17.55
N THR A 81 1.68 14.45 -17.01
CA THR A 81 1.41 14.44 -15.56
C THR A 81 0.86 13.12 -15.01
N LEU A 82 0.49 12.16 -15.86
CA LEU A 82 -0.01 10.83 -15.50
C LEU A 82 0.59 9.75 -16.40
N LYS A 83 1.17 8.68 -15.83
CA LYS A 83 1.74 7.55 -16.59
C LYS A 83 0.99 6.27 -16.27
N CYS A 84 0.77 5.45 -17.28
CA CYS A 84 0.15 4.13 -17.14
C CYS A 84 1.11 3.02 -17.56
N TRP A 85 1.19 1.97 -16.75
CA TRP A 85 1.79 0.69 -17.13
C TRP A 85 0.80 -0.44 -16.92
N GLU A 86 0.86 -1.44 -17.78
CA GLU A 86 -0.04 -2.59 -17.72
C GLU A 86 0.69 -3.92 -17.93
N SER A 87 0.14 -4.98 -17.32
CA SER A 87 0.61 -6.34 -17.53
C SER A 87 0.16 -6.87 -18.89
N ALA A 88 1.02 -7.65 -19.53
CA ALA A 88 0.63 -8.43 -20.71
C ALA A 88 -0.53 -9.40 -20.38
N SER A 89 -1.37 -9.72 -21.37
CA SER A 89 -2.57 -10.56 -21.18
C SER A 89 -2.31 -12.00 -20.73
N ARG A 90 -1.05 -12.45 -20.67
CA ARG A 90 -0.64 -13.80 -20.28
C ARG A 90 -0.43 -13.97 -18.78
N HIS A 91 -0.41 -12.89 -18.01
CA HIS A 91 -0.30 -12.98 -16.55
C HIS A 91 -1.59 -13.55 -15.95
N ASP A 92 -1.45 -14.11 -14.76
CA ASP A 92 -2.51 -14.65 -13.91
C ASP A 92 -3.29 -13.56 -13.14
N VAL A 93 -2.89 -12.31 -13.32
CA VAL A 93 -3.47 -11.09 -12.78
C VAL A 93 -3.47 -10.02 -13.87
N GLN A 94 -4.54 -9.23 -13.95
CA GLN A 94 -4.53 -7.99 -14.72
C GLN A 94 -3.97 -6.88 -13.83
N ALA A 95 -2.69 -6.55 -13.97
CA ALA A 95 -2.04 -5.51 -13.20
C ALA A 95 -1.96 -4.20 -14.00
N VAL A 96 -2.34 -3.09 -13.36
CA VAL A 96 -2.29 -1.74 -13.92
C VAL A 96 -1.66 -0.84 -12.88
N VAL A 97 -0.68 -0.03 -13.29
CA VAL A 97 -0.06 1.02 -12.46
C VAL A 97 -0.37 2.37 -13.07
N VAL A 98 -0.95 3.28 -12.27
CA VAL A 98 -1.19 4.68 -12.64
C VAL A 98 -0.31 5.55 -11.75
N ALA A 99 0.66 6.26 -12.33
CA ALA A 99 1.55 7.15 -11.59
C ALA A 99 1.28 8.61 -11.89
N PHE A 100 1.29 9.46 -10.87
CA PHE A 100 1.21 10.91 -11.01
C PHE A 100 2.56 11.58 -10.75
N SER A 101 2.92 12.53 -11.59
CA SER A 101 4.13 13.33 -11.39
C SER A 101 3.95 14.24 -10.18
N GLY A 102 5.03 14.44 -9.42
CA GLY A 102 5.10 15.55 -8.47
C GLY A 102 5.51 16.86 -9.15
N THR A 103 5.80 17.86 -8.34
CA THR A 103 6.13 19.21 -8.82
C THR A 103 7.43 19.22 -9.61
N ARG A 104 7.36 19.61 -10.88
CA ARG A 104 8.53 19.98 -11.67
C ARG A 104 8.72 21.48 -11.53
N MET A 105 9.83 21.90 -10.93
CA MET A 105 10.06 23.31 -10.58
C MET A 105 10.09 24.26 -11.79
N GLU A 106 10.35 23.72 -12.98
CA GLU A 106 10.38 24.47 -14.24
C GLU A 106 8.98 24.60 -14.89
N GLU A 107 7.97 23.89 -14.36
CA GLU A 107 6.64 23.77 -14.96
C GLU A 107 5.62 24.64 -14.20
N ALA A 108 5.17 25.72 -14.82
CA ALA A 108 4.26 26.68 -14.20
C ALA A 108 2.94 26.05 -13.73
N ASP A 109 2.41 25.07 -14.46
CA ASP A 109 1.18 24.38 -14.12
C ASP A 109 1.30 23.56 -12.82
N ASP A 110 2.48 22.99 -12.55
CA ASP A 110 2.73 22.24 -11.33
C ASP A 110 2.83 23.18 -10.12
N LEU A 111 3.53 24.31 -10.28
CA LEU A 111 3.59 25.36 -9.24
C LEU A 111 2.23 25.98 -8.96
N LEU A 112 1.42 26.21 -10.00
CA LEU A 112 0.05 26.70 -9.85
C LEU A 112 -0.84 25.68 -9.13
N CYS A 113 -0.65 24.38 -9.41
CA CYS A 113 -1.33 23.30 -8.70
C CYS A 113 -1.01 23.36 -7.19
N ASP A 114 0.26 23.50 -6.81
CA ASP A 114 0.67 23.63 -5.40
C ASP A 114 0.09 24.88 -4.72
N LEU A 115 0.08 26.03 -5.43
CA LEU A 115 -0.46 27.28 -4.92
C LEU A 115 -1.98 27.19 -4.71
N LYS A 116 -2.72 26.71 -5.72
CA LYS A 116 -4.17 26.53 -5.61
C LYS A 116 -4.54 25.58 -4.49
N SER A 117 -3.71 24.55 -4.25
CA SER A 117 -3.96 23.56 -3.22
C SER A 117 -3.89 24.10 -1.79
N GLN A 118 -3.42 25.34 -1.58
CA GLN A 118 -3.57 26.02 -0.29
C GLN A 118 -5.04 26.30 0.05
N MET A 119 -5.93 26.33 -0.95
CA MET A 119 -7.37 26.52 -0.79
C MET A 119 -8.09 25.17 -0.84
N ALA A 120 -9.06 24.98 0.07
CA ALA A 120 -9.88 23.77 0.09
C ALA A 120 -11.14 23.94 -0.77
N HIS A 121 -11.47 22.95 -1.60
CA HIS A 121 -12.71 22.88 -2.37
C HIS A 121 -13.50 21.61 -2.06
N PRO A 122 -14.84 21.67 -2.16
CA PRO A 122 -15.67 20.48 -2.10
C PRO A 122 -15.20 19.44 -3.10
N HIS A 123 -15.03 18.21 -2.62
CA HIS A 123 -14.58 17.09 -3.41
C HIS A 123 -15.68 16.63 -4.37
N ILE A 124 -15.35 16.47 -5.65
CA ILE A 124 -16.22 15.92 -6.69
C ILE A 124 -15.47 14.79 -7.39
N ASN A 125 -16.00 13.57 -7.27
CA ASN A 125 -15.49 12.41 -7.98
C ASN A 125 -15.76 12.58 -9.49
N PRO A 126 -14.72 12.64 -10.34
CA PRO A 126 -14.88 12.86 -11.79
C PRO A 126 -15.31 11.61 -12.54
N LEU A 127 -15.23 10.42 -11.94
CA LEU A 127 -15.61 9.16 -12.58
C LEU A 127 -17.12 8.93 -12.54
N ASP A 128 -17.77 9.32 -11.44
CA ASP A 128 -19.23 9.44 -11.34
C ASP A 128 -19.58 10.34 -10.14
N ARG A 129 -20.34 11.42 -10.39
CA ARG A 129 -20.70 12.43 -9.37
C ARG A 129 -21.58 11.88 -8.24
N ARG A 130 -22.19 10.70 -8.42
CA ARG A 130 -23.01 10.02 -7.42
C ARG A 130 -22.18 9.22 -6.42
N LEU A 131 -20.90 9.00 -6.70
CA LEU A 131 -19.99 8.28 -5.81
C LEU A 131 -19.68 9.09 -4.54
N PRO A 132 -19.25 8.42 -3.46
CA PRO A 132 -18.90 9.09 -2.22
C PRO A 132 -17.87 10.22 -2.41
N GLN A 133 -17.99 11.26 -1.59
CA GLN A 133 -17.10 12.42 -1.59
C GLN A 133 -16.27 12.47 -0.30
N LEU A 134 -15.08 13.07 -0.36
CA LEU A 134 -14.13 13.18 0.77
C LEU A 134 -14.30 14.45 1.64
N GLY A 135 -15.36 15.23 1.43
CA GLY A 135 -15.52 16.54 2.06
C GLY A 135 -14.76 17.60 1.27
N HIS A 136 -13.86 18.37 1.91
CA HIS A 136 -13.07 19.39 1.22
C HIS A 136 -11.61 18.96 1.08
N VAL A 137 -11.08 19.03 -0.14
CA VAL A 137 -9.70 18.67 -0.50
C VAL A 137 -8.99 19.88 -1.11
N GLY A 138 -7.65 19.87 -1.17
CA GLY A 138 -6.91 20.93 -1.85
C GLY A 138 -7.35 21.10 -3.30
N ALA A 139 -7.62 22.35 -3.69
CA ALA A 139 -8.21 22.70 -4.98
C ALA A 139 -7.34 22.24 -6.15
N GLY A 140 -6.04 22.52 -6.11
CA GLY A 140 -5.12 22.10 -7.17
C GLY A 140 -4.99 20.57 -7.27
N TRP A 141 -4.96 19.85 -6.15
CA TRP A 141 -4.96 18.38 -6.14
C TRP A 141 -6.17 17.83 -6.89
N GLN A 142 -7.36 18.39 -6.60
CA GLN A 142 -8.60 18.01 -7.26
C GLN A 142 -8.60 18.38 -8.74
N GLU A 143 -8.22 19.61 -9.09
CA GLU A 143 -8.18 20.06 -10.49
C GLU A 143 -7.24 19.17 -11.33
N ARG A 144 -6.06 18.81 -10.79
CA ARG A 144 -5.11 17.91 -11.46
C ARG A 144 -5.75 16.55 -11.72
N TRP A 145 -6.37 15.96 -10.70
CA TRP A 145 -7.05 14.67 -10.86
C TRP A 145 -8.21 14.75 -11.85
N GLN A 146 -9.06 15.77 -11.77
CA GLN A 146 -10.20 15.93 -12.67
C GLN A 146 -9.77 16.14 -14.12
N ALA A 147 -8.74 16.96 -14.36
CA ALA A 147 -8.18 17.15 -15.69
C ALA A 147 -7.70 15.82 -16.27
N GLU A 148 -6.98 15.01 -15.48
CA GLU A 148 -6.55 13.69 -15.92
C GLU A 148 -7.74 12.74 -16.13
N ALA A 149 -8.68 12.63 -15.19
CA ALA A 149 -9.81 11.72 -15.31
C ALA A 149 -10.70 12.01 -16.54
N LEU A 150 -10.86 13.30 -16.86
CA LEU A 150 -11.69 13.79 -17.96
C LEU A 150 -10.94 13.94 -19.30
N ALA A 151 -9.61 13.85 -19.31
CA ALA A 151 -8.85 13.85 -20.56
C ALA A 151 -9.19 12.60 -21.40
N ARG A 152 -9.26 12.78 -22.72
CA ARG A 152 -9.46 11.69 -23.68
C ARG A 152 -8.12 11.02 -24.01
N ARG A 153 -8.10 9.69 -24.04
CA ARG A 153 -6.90 8.86 -24.27
C ARG A 153 -7.20 7.73 -25.24
N GLY A 154 -6.15 7.21 -25.89
CA GLY A 154 -6.27 6.15 -26.89
C GLY A 154 -7.38 6.44 -27.89
N ASP A 155 -8.39 5.57 -27.93
CA ASP A 155 -9.57 5.65 -28.79
C ASP A 155 -10.59 6.72 -28.39
N GLY A 156 -10.15 7.78 -27.69
CA GLY A 156 -11.00 8.87 -27.21
C GLY A 156 -11.68 8.59 -25.87
N GLN A 157 -11.22 7.58 -25.13
CA GLN A 157 -11.82 7.14 -23.88
C GLN A 157 -11.44 8.03 -22.69
N HIS A 158 -12.36 8.17 -21.74
CA HIS A 158 -12.11 8.77 -20.44
C HIS A 158 -11.62 7.73 -19.43
N MET A 159 -11.03 8.17 -18.30
CA MET A 159 -10.48 7.26 -17.29
C MET A 159 -11.51 6.24 -16.76
N ALA A 160 -12.77 6.66 -16.60
CA ALA A 160 -13.85 5.77 -16.18
C ALA A 160 -14.06 4.60 -17.15
N GLU A 161 -14.02 4.86 -18.47
CA GLU A 161 -14.20 3.86 -19.51
C GLU A 161 -12.99 2.92 -19.59
N ILE A 162 -11.79 3.45 -19.45
CA ILE A 162 -10.53 2.67 -19.39
C ILE A 162 -10.57 1.69 -18.21
N LEU A 163 -10.92 2.18 -17.01
CA LEU A 163 -11.03 1.35 -15.81
C LEU A 163 -12.12 0.28 -15.94
N ALA A 164 -13.27 0.63 -16.53
CA ALA A 164 -14.33 -0.32 -16.82
C ALA A 164 -13.87 -1.40 -17.82
N GLY A 165 -13.09 -1.02 -18.83
CA GLY A 165 -12.46 -1.94 -19.79
C GLY A 165 -11.53 -2.94 -19.10
N TYR A 166 -10.65 -2.48 -18.21
CA TYR A 166 -9.79 -3.37 -17.43
C TYR A 166 -10.58 -4.32 -16.53
N ALA A 167 -11.62 -3.83 -15.85
CA ALA A 167 -12.48 -4.66 -15.02
C ALA A 167 -13.23 -5.72 -15.84
N ALA A 168 -13.76 -5.36 -17.00
CA ALA A 168 -14.41 -6.29 -17.92
C ALA A 168 -13.45 -7.37 -18.41
N ALA A 169 -12.26 -6.96 -18.86
CA ALA A 169 -11.25 -7.87 -19.39
C ALA A 169 -10.71 -8.84 -18.31
N ALA A 170 -10.49 -8.34 -17.08
CA ALA A 170 -10.12 -9.19 -15.94
C ALA A 170 -11.22 -10.22 -15.64
N ARG A 171 -12.49 -9.81 -15.65
CA ARG A 171 -13.64 -10.70 -15.45
C ARG A 171 -13.75 -11.77 -16.54
N GLU A 172 -13.62 -11.39 -17.81
CA GLU A 172 -13.65 -12.32 -18.95
C GLU A 172 -12.55 -13.38 -18.84
N ARG A 173 -11.36 -12.98 -18.42
CA ARG A 173 -10.21 -13.87 -18.21
C ARG A 173 -10.24 -14.62 -16.87
N ARG A 174 -11.23 -14.35 -16.02
CA ARG A 174 -11.34 -14.89 -14.64
C ARG A 174 -10.08 -14.62 -13.80
N GLN A 175 -9.52 -13.44 -13.96
CA GLN A 175 -8.34 -12.96 -13.26
C GLN A 175 -8.73 -11.86 -12.28
N PRO A 176 -8.04 -11.76 -11.12
CA PRO A 176 -8.21 -10.59 -10.26
C PRO A 176 -7.61 -9.35 -10.92
N LEU A 177 -8.24 -8.20 -10.70
CA LEU A 177 -7.72 -6.90 -11.11
C LEU A 177 -6.84 -6.31 -10.00
N SER A 178 -5.63 -5.85 -10.34
CA SER A 178 -4.77 -5.09 -9.43
C SER A 178 -4.52 -3.71 -10.01
N VAL A 179 -5.08 -2.67 -9.38
CA VAL A 179 -4.82 -1.28 -9.75
C VAL A 179 -3.93 -0.68 -8.67
N SER A 180 -2.69 -0.33 -9.03
CA SER A 180 -1.79 0.40 -8.16
C SER A 180 -1.75 1.87 -8.59
N VAL A 181 -1.99 2.78 -7.66
CA VAL A 181 -1.89 4.22 -7.90
C VAL A 181 -0.70 4.75 -7.11
N VAL A 182 0.23 5.43 -7.77
CA VAL A 182 1.51 5.80 -7.16
C VAL A 182 1.85 7.25 -7.43
N GLY A 183 2.59 7.87 -6.53
CA GLY A 183 3.10 9.20 -6.76
C GLY A 183 4.10 9.62 -5.70
N HIS A 184 4.80 10.70 -6.00
CA HIS A 184 5.73 11.36 -5.11
C HIS A 184 5.37 12.84 -4.96
N SER A 185 5.51 13.42 -3.76
CA SER A 185 5.22 14.85 -3.53
C SER A 185 3.77 15.22 -3.91
N LEU A 186 3.55 16.29 -4.69
CA LEU A 186 2.27 16.61 -5.35
C LEU A 186 1.59 15.37 -5.98
N GLY A 187 2.35 14.52 -6.69
CA GLY A 187 1.82 13.32 -7.31
C GLY A 187 1.29 12.30 -6.29
N ALA A 188 1.87 12.26 -5.08
CA ALA A 188 1.45 11.34 -4.03
C ALA A 188 0.08 11.71 -3.44
N VAL A 189 -0.20 13.00 -3.25
CA VAL A 189 -1.52 13.45 -2.77
C VAL A 189 -2.59 13.30 -3.85
N VAL A 190 -2.25 13.56 -5.11
CA VAL A 190 -3.15 13.31 -6.26
C VAL A 190 -3.43 11.81 -6.40
N ALA A 191 -2.42 10.95 -6.28
CA ALA A 191 -2.60 9.50 -6.25
C ALA A 191 -3.52 9.04 -5.11
N THR A 192 -3.39 9.67 -3.93
CA THR A 192 -4.25 9.39 -2.76
C THR A 192 -5.71 9.75 -3.01
N LEU A 193 -5.96 10.87 -3.69
CA LEU A 193 -7.29 11.29 -4.12
C LEU A 193 -7.85 10.38 -5.22
N ALA A 194 -7.09 10.17 -6.30
CA ALA A 194 -7.50 9.37 -7.45
C ALA A 194 -7.80 7.92 -7.07
N SER A 195 -6.96 7.30 -6.23
CA SER A 195 -7.18 5.92 -5.77
C SER A 195 -8.46 5.73 -4.98
N PHE A 196 -8.87 6.73 -4.18
CA PHE A 196 -10.15 6.72 -3.49
C PHE A 196 -11.31 6.68 -4.50
N ASP A 197 -11.25 7.55 -5.51
CA ASP A 197 -12.30 7.63 -6.54
C ASP A 197 -12.37 6.37 -7.40
N ILE A 198 -11.20 5.87 -7.82
CA ILE A 198 -11.05 4.64 -8.60
C ILE A 198 -11.62 3.44 -7.82
N ALA A 199 -11.32 3.33 -6.52
CA ALA A 199 -11.82 2.23 -5.71
C ALA A 199 -13.34 2.25 -5.57
N ASN A 200 -13.95 3.41 -5.34
CA ASN A 200 -15.40 3.54 -5.27
C ASN A 200 -16.08 3.24 -6.62
N PHE A 201 -15.51 3.73 -7.73
CA PHE A 201 -16.00 3.45 -9.08
C PHE A 201 -15.95 1.96 -9.43
N LEU A 202 -14.80 1.31 -9.22
CA LEU A 202 -14.63 -0.12 -9.49
C LEU A 202 -15.47 -0.98 -8.54
N GLY A 203 -15.55 -0.62 -7.27
CA GLY A 203 -16.31 -1.38 -6.27
C GLY A 203 -17.82 -1.34 -6.54
N THR A 204 -18.37 -0.16 -6.88
CA THR A 204 -19.79 -0.04 -7.27
C THR A 204 -20.11 -0.73 -8.59
N SER A 205 -19.13 -0.89 -9.47
CA SER A 205 -19.24 -1.68 -10.71
C SER A 205 -19.12 -3.20 -10.50
N GLY A 206 -18.89 -3.65 -9.26
CA GLY A 206 -18.75 -5.07 -8.92
C GLY A 206 -17.41 -5.69 -9.34
N ALA A 207 -16.37 -4.89 -9.52
CA ALA A 207 -15.04 -5.41 -9.86
C ALA A 207 -14.47 -6.24 -8.71
N HIS A 208 -13.73 -7.30 -9.06
CA HIS A 208 -13.02 -8.14 -8.12
C HIS A 208 -11.52 -7.85 -8.15
N GLY A 209 -10.88 -7.74 -6.98
CA GLY A 209 -9.45 -7.54 -6.89
C GLY A 209 -8.99 -6.57 -5.81
N LYS A 210 -8.05 -5.68 -6.14
CA LYS A 210 -7.49 -4.71 -5.18
C LYS A 210 -7.08 -3.40 -5.85
N VAL A 211 -7.38 -2.29 -5.18
CA VAL A 211 -6.79 -0.97 -5.43
C VAL A 211 -5.78 -0.67 -4.32
N SER A 212 -4.54 -0.38 -4.69
CA SER A 212 -3.44 -0.08 -3.75
C SER A 212 -2.83 1.29 -4.07
N THR A 213 -2.71 2.17 -3.08
CA THR A 213 -2.03 3.46 -3.23
C THR A 213 -0.63 3.38 -2.63
N TYR A 214 0.36 3.96 -3.31
CA TYR A 214 1.74 4.11 -2.86
C TYR A 214 2.12 5.59 -2.92
N ALA A 215 1.96 6.30 -1.81
CA ALA A 215 2.15 7.73 -1.70
C ALA A 215 3.50 8.03 -1.03
N PHE A 216 4.49 8.47 -1.80
CA PHE A 216 5.82 8.85 -1.28
C PHE A 216 5.87 10.34 -0.96
N ASN A 217 6.18 10.66 0.29
CA ASN A 217 6.27 12.03 0.82
C ASN A 217 5.05 12.92 0.43
N PRO A 218 3.81 12.47 0.67
CA PRO A 218 2.64 13.26 0.30
C PRO A 218 2.54 14.54 1.15
N PRO A 219 2.08 15.66 0.58
CA PRO A 219 1.50 16.77 1.35
C PRO A 219 0.09 16.40 1.86
N ARG A 220 -0.49 17.27 2.69
CA ARG A 220 -1.81 17.09 3.30
C ARG A 220 -2.92 17.17 2.23
N LEU A 221 -3.94 16.33 2.40
CA LEU A 221 -4.99 16.11 1.40
C LEU A 221 -6.14 17.12 1.50
N GLY A 222 -6.70 17.31 2.70
CA GLY A 222 -7.97 18.03 2.86
C GLY A 222 -8.27 18.48 4.27
N LEU A 223 -9.43 19.10 4.50
CA LEU A 223 -9.80 19.62 5.81
C LEU A 223 -10.06 18.51 6.84
N LYS A 224 -10.18 18.93 8.11
CA LYS A 224 -10.49 18.03 9.22
C LYS A 224 -11.72 17.16 8.93
N GLY A 225 -11.61 15.86 9.21
CA GLY A 225 -12.66 14.87 8.95
C GLY A 225 -12.52 14.13 7.61
N VAL A 226 -11.51 14.48 6.79
CA VAL A 226 -11.18 13.74 5.56
C VAL A 226 -10.87 12.27 5.85
N GLU A 227 -10.14 11.98 6.93
CA GLU A 227 -9.79 10.62 7.38
C GLU A 227 -11.03 9.75 7.62
N ASP A 228 -11.95 10.22 8.45
CA ASP A 228 -13.14 9.44 8.79
C ASP A 228 -14.01 9.19 7.56
N THR A 229 -14.09 10.18 6.67
CA THR A 229 -14.85 10.07 5.42
C THR A 229 -14.19 9.07 4.47
N TYR A 230 -12.86 9.10 4.37
CA TYR A 230 -12.07 8.14 3.62
C TYR A 230 -12.33 6.71 4.10
N ARG A 231 -12.26 6.46 5.42
CA ARG A 231 -12.53 5.14 6.00
C ARG A 231 -13.97 4.68 5.80
N ARG A 232 -14.95 5.56 6.04
CA ARG A 232 -16.38 5.21 5.93
C ARG A 232 -16.79 4.86 4.51
N ALA A 233 -16.41 5.68 3.53
CA ALA A 233 -16.79 5.46 2.15
C ALA A 233 -16.23 4.14 1.63
N LEU A 234 -14.96 3.85 1.92
CA LEU A 234 -14.36 2.59 1.50
C LEU A 234 -14.90 1.38 2.29
N ALA A 235 -15.25 1.53 3.57
CA ALA A 235 -15.87 0.43 4.34
C ALA A 235 -17.23 0.02 3.76
N SER A 236 -17.93 0.92 3.06
CA SER A 236 -19.19 0.59 2.37
C SER A 236 -19.00 -0.26 1.11
N LEU A 237 -17.78 -0.30 0.54
CA LEU A 237 -17.42 -1.19 -0.57
C LEU A 237 -17.16 -2.62 -0.13
N ALA A 238 -17.02 -2.84 1.17
CA ALA A 238 -16.74 -4.14 1.73
C ALA A 238 -17.98 -5.03 1.75
N GLY A 239 -18.13 -5.83 0.70
CA GLY A 239 -19.09 -6.94 0.70
C GLY A 239 -18.58 -8.12 1.55
N PRO A 240 -19.48 -8.93 2.16
CA PRO A 240 -19.12 -10.21 2.77
C PRO A 240 -18.69 -11.28 1.76
N GLN A 241 -18.75 -10.97 0.45
CA GLN A 241 -18.46 -11.91 -0.63
C GLN A 241 -16.96 -12.11 -0.81
N GLU A 242 -16.57 -13.37 -0.98
CA GLU A 242 -15.20 -13.74 -1.30
C GLU A 242 -14.78 -13.11 -2.64
N GLY A 243 -13.66 -12.37 -2.64
CA GLY A 243 -13.15 -11.68 -3.82
C GLY A 243 -13.64 -10.24 -4.02
N ALA A 244 -14.41 -9.66 -3.08
CA ALA A 244 -14.75 -8.23 -3.12
C ALA A 244 -13.52 -7.33 -3.30
N LEU A 245 -13.70 -6.17 -3.94
CA LEU A 245 -12.63 -5.20 -4.15
C LEU A 245 -12.04 -4.74 -2.81
N ARG A 246 -10.75 -4.97 -2.61
CA ARG A 246 -10.02 -4.49 -1.43
C ARG A 246 -9.34 -3.16 -1.71
N PHE A 247 -9.10 -2.40 -0.66
CA PHE A 247 -8.40 -1.12 -0.75
C PHE A 247 -7.24 -1.04 0.24
N THR A 248 -6.10 -0.50 -0.18
CA THR A 248 -4.99 -0.17 0.73
C THR A 248 -4.31 1.13 0.35
N LEU A 249 -4.31 2.13 1.24
CA LEU A 249 -3.46 3.31 1.14
C LEU A 249 -2.16 3.07 1.91
N ARG A 250 -1.02 3.19 1.23
CA ARG A 250 0.32 3.16 1.84
C ARG A 250 0.98 4.51 1.69
N GLN A 251 1.27 5.14 2.81
CA GLN A 251 1.96 6.42 2.89
C GLN A 251 3.39 6.18 3.37
N PHE A 252 4.35 6.71 2.63
CA PHE A 252 5.77 6.64 2.96
C PHE A 252 6.22 8.05 3.27
N THR A 253 6.60 8.28 4.52
CA THR A 253 6.93 9.61 5.03
C THR A 253 8.34 9.55 5.58
N ARG A 254 9.11 10.61 5.38
CA ARG A 254 10.42 10.77 6.03
C ARG A 254 10.35 11.86 7.09
N ASN A 255 10.93 11.60 8.25
CA ASN A 255 11.04 12.57 9.32
C ASN A 255 11.69 13.87 8.80
N MET A 256 11.29 15.02 9.33
CA MET A 256 11.84 16.34 8.95
C MET A 256 11.66 16.73 7.47
N ASP A 257 10.81 16.07 6.69
CA ASP A 257 10.40 16.55 5.38
C ASP A 257 9.38 17.70 5.52
N PRO A 258 9.68 18.91 5.04
CA PRO A 258 8.80 20.07 5.20
C PRO A 258 7.48 19.92 4.45
N ILE A 259 7.43 19.15 3.36
CA ILE A 259 6.23 19.03 2.50
C ILE A 259 5.06 18.37 3.24
N GLN A 260 5.37 17.53 4.23
CA GLN A 260 4.36 16.83 5.04
C GLN A 260 3.54 17.78 5.93
N SER A 261 4.00 19.03 6.11
CA SER A 261 3.33 20.04 6.92
C SER A 261 2.48 21.01 6.10
N VAL A 262 2.45 20.90 4.77
CA VAL A 262 1.65 21.76 3.89
C VAL A 262 0.51 20.97 3.23
N PRO A 263 -0.63 21.62 2.92
CA PRO A 263 -1.07 22.94 3.40
C PRO A 263 -1.33 22.97 4.92
N LEU A 264 -1.04 24.08 5.59
CA LEU A 264 -1.02 24.19 7.06
C LEU A 264 -2.35 23.80 7.74
N PHE A 265 -3.48 24.13 7.13
CA PHE A 265 -4.83 23.93 7.69
C PHE A 265 -5.52 22.65 7.19
N MET A 266 -4.78 21.79 6.50
CA MET A 266 -5.27 20.50 6.03
C MET A 266 -4.70 19.35 6.87
N GLN A 267 -5.19 18.15 6.64
CA GLN A 267 -4.80 16.91 7.28
C GLN A 267 -4.49 15.85 6.23
N HIS A 268 -3.63 14.93 6.60
CA HIS A 268 -3.46 13.68 5.87
C HIS A 268 -4.59 12.72 6.22
N PRO A 269 -4.91 11.76 5.36
CA PRO A 269 -5.69 10.60 5.78
C PRO A 269 -4.90 9.84 6.86
N ASP A 270 -5.46 9.72 8.06
CA ASP A 270 -5.01 8.77 9.09
C ASP A 270 -3.58 8.95 9.61
N TRP A 271 -3.04 10.16 9.48
CA TRP A 271 -1.77 10.51 10.09
C TRP A 271 -2.05 11.14 11.44
N ALA A 272 -2.12 10.29 12.47
CA ALA A 272 -2.52 10.66 13.82
C ALA A 272 -1.92 12.00 14.30
N ASP A 273 -2.80 12.91 14.71
CA ASP A 273 -2.43 14.18 15.35
C ASP A 273 -1.66 13.90 16.66
N GLY A 274 -0.36 14.23 16.67
CA GLY A 274 0.41 14.50 17.88
C GLY A 274 0.99 13.30 18.65
N THR A 275 0.33 12.14 18.72
CA THR A 275 0.83 11.00 19.54
C THR A 275 1.95 10.19 18.89
N HIS A 276 2.09 10.27 17.57
CA HIS A 276 3.08 9.52 16.78
C HIS A 276 4.08 10.43 16.03
N ARG A 277 4.00 11.75 16.20
CA ARG A 277 4.99 12.69 15.63
C ARG A 277 6.37 12.38 16.21
N GLY A 278 7.33 12.07 15.34
CA GLY A 278 8.72 11.83 15.72
C GLY A 278 9.03 10.43 16.28
N ARG A 279 8.12 9.45 16.17
CA ARG A 279 8.44 8.03 16.37
C ARG A 279 8.51 7.31 15.03
N GLY A 280 9.60 6.59 14.80
CA GLY A 280 9.84 5.78 13.62
C GLY A 280 9.03 4.50 13.60
N GLY A 281 8.88 3.96 12.39
CA GLY A 281 8.23 2.68 12.16
C GLY A 281 6.90 2.79 11.45
N THR A 282 6.17 1.67 11.45
CA THR A 282 4.90 1.53 10.73
C THR A 282 3.72 1.70 11.67
N TYR A 283 2.82 2.61 11.33
CA TYR A 283 1.51 2.74 11.92
C TYR A 283 0.47 2.25 10.91
N ALA A 284 -0.46 1.41 11.35
CA ALA A 284 -1.53 0.89 10.52
C ALA A 284 -2.87 1.12 11.21
N ALA A 285 -3.81 1.66 10.45
CA ALA A 285 -5.21 1.75 10.80
C ALA A 285 -6.01 0.87 9.85
N GLU A 286 -6.81 -0.02 10.42
CA GLU A 286 -7.63 -0.96 9.68
C GLU A 286 -9.10 -0.57 9.85
N ALA A 287 -9.79 -0.36 8.73
CA ALA A 287 -11.23 -0.22 8.71
C ALA A 287 -11.85 -1.59 8.38
N ARG A 288 -13.12 -1.78 8.78
CA ARG A 288 -13.83 -3.03 8.48
C ARG A 288 -13.83 -3.30 6.97
N GLY A 289 -13.65 -4.56 6.59
CA GLY A 289 -14.00 -5.00 5.25
C GLY A 289 -12.91 -4.90 4.18
N GLY A 290 -11.63 -5.03 4.57
CA GLY A 290 -10.52 -5.08 3.61
C GLY A 290 -10.04 -3.71 3.15
N VAL A 291 -10.37 -2.66 3.91
CA VAL A 291 -9.88 -1.29 3.75
C VAL A 291 -8.78 -1.03 4.74
N ARG A 292 -7.65 -0.51 4.25
CA ARG A 292 -6.46 -0.34 5.07
C ARG A 292 -5.75 0.97 4.78
N ILE A 293 -5.33 1.69 5.81
CA ILE A 293 -4.46 2.85 5.70
C ILE A 293 -3.20 2.57 6.53
N VAL A 294 -2.03 2.66 5.93
CA VAL A 294 -0.75 2.35 6.57
C VAL A 294 0.25 3.45 6.27
N THR A 295 0.87 3.99 7.31
CA THR A 295 1.91 4.99 7.21
C THR A 295 3.23 4.40 7.72
N TYR A 296 4.25 4.43 6.88
CA TYR A 296 5.63 4.12 7.26
C TYR A 296 6.42 5.42 7.38
N ASN A 297 6.95 5.70 8.57
CA ASN A 297 7.80 6.86 8.84
C ASN A 297 9.28 6.44 8.92
N ASP A 298 10.07 6.91 7.96
CA ASP A 298 11.53 6.75 7.90
C ASP A 298 12.22 7.80 8.78
N GLU A 299 12.97 7.35 9.79
CA GLU A 299 13.69 8.24 10.71
C GLU A 299 15.05 8.68 10.19
N ALA A 300 15.58 8.01 9.16
CA ALA A 300 16.86 8.36 8.56
C ALA A 300 16.73 9.66 7.75
N ALA A 301 16.77 10.78 8.46
CA ALA A 301 16.57 12.12 7.92
C ALA A 301 17.76 13.04 8.22
N SER A 302 18.12 13.83 7.21
CA SER A 302 19.07 14.94 7.33
C SER A 302 18.45 16.07 8.15
N ARG A 303 19.13 16.46 9.24
CA ARG A 303 18.75 17.64 10.04
C ARG A 303 19.34 18.94 9.53
N VAL A 304 20.30 18.86 8.60
CA VAL A 304 21.04 20.02 8.08
C VAL A 304 20.48 20.44 6.73
N ASN A 305 20.16 19.47 5.88
CA ASN A 305 19.60 19.72 4.55
C ASN A 305 18.23 19.06 4.44
N LEU A 306 17.18 19.83 4.77
CA LEU A 306 15.81 19.33 4.84
C LEU A 306 15.25 18.96 3.46
N SER A 307 15.72 19.57 2.37
CA SER A 307 15.24 19.23 1.03
C SER A 307 15.62 17.81 0.63
N LEU A 308 16.78 17.31 1.08
CA LEU A 308 17.17 15.92 0.87
C LEU A 308 16.15 14.94 1.42
N ASN A 309 15.46 15.27 2.52
CA ASN A 309 14.48 14.36 3.12
C ASN A 309 13.29 14.11 2.20
N HIS A 310 12.99 15.08 1.34
CA HIS A 310 11.94 15.01 0.35
C HIS A 310 12.33 14.13 -0.85
N GLU A 311 13.62 13.88 -1.09
CA GLU A 311 14.08 13.18 -2.29
C GLU A 311 13.59 11.73 -2.38
N LEU A 312 13.07 11.38 -3.54
CA LEU A 312 12.58 10.04 -3.84
C LEU A 312 13.73 9.00 -3.84
N SER A 313 14.94 9.43 -4.22
CA SER A 313 16.12 8.54 -4.34
C SER A 313 16.50 7.89 -3.01
N LEU A 314 16.33 8.59 -1.89
CA LEU A 314 16.63 8.07 -0.55
C LEU A 314 15.73 6.88 -0.17
N TRP A 315 14.52 6.77 -0.75
CA TRP A 315 13.65 5.61 -0.53
C TRP A 315 14.23 4.32 -1.08
N LYS A 316 15.13 4.36 -2.08
CA LYS A 316 15.79 3.16 -2.61
C LYS A 316 16.54 2.39 -1.54
N THR A 317 17.35 3.09 -0.74
CA THR A 317 18.12 2.49 0.36
C THR A 317 17.20 2.04 1.50
N ALA A 318 16.20 2.85 1.83
CA ALA A 318 15.20 2.49 2.84
C ALA A 318 14.44 1.20 2.47
N ILE A 319 14.00 1.06 1.23
CA ILE A 319 13.30 -0.13 0.74
C ILE A 319 14.23 -1.34 0.67
N ALA A 320 15.45 -1.17 0.16
CA ALA A 320 16.38 -2.29 -0.02
C ALA A 320 16.86 -2.87 1.32
N SER A 321 17.08 -2.02 2.33
CA SER A 321 17.74 -2.44 3.58
C SER A 321 17.31 -1.71 4.85
N GLY A 322 16.88 -0.44 4.77
CA GLY A 322 16.55 0.35 5.97
C GLY A 322 15.26 -0.08 6.66
N MET A 323 14.29 -0.59 5.91
CA MET A 323 13.01 -1.04 6.44
C MET A 323 13.12 -2.42 7.06
N SER A 324 12.67 -2.58 8.30
CA SER A 324 12.65 -3.87 8.99
C SER A 324 11.60 -4.82 8.42
N ASP A 325 11.80 -6.12 8.61
CA ASP A 325 10.83 -7.14 8.16
C ASP A 325 9.46 -6.99 8.87
N ALA A 326 9.47 -6.53 10.13
CA ALA A 326 8.23 -6.21 10.85
C ALA A 326 7.48 -5.04 10.21
N ALA A 327 8.20 -4.02 9.75
CA ALA A 327 7.61 -2.89 9.04
C ALA A 327 7.06 -3.31 7.66
N LEU A 328 7.78 -4.16 6.92
CA LEU A 328 7.30 -4.74 5.66
C LEU A 328 6.05 -5.60 5.85
N HIS A 329 6.05 -6.52 6.81
CA HIS A 329 4.88 -7.32 7.14
C HIS A 329 3.70 -6.41 7.53
N SER A 330 3.96 -5.39 8.36
CA SER A 330 2.94 -4.39 8.67
C SER A 330 2.49 -3.63 7.43
N LEU A 331 3.30 -3.33 6.41
CA LEU A 331 2.80 -2.64 5.20
C LEU A 331 1.86 -3.49 4.34
N PHE A 332 1.94 -4.82 4.40
CA PHE A 332 1.19 -5.70 3.51
C PHE A 332 0.11 -6.56 4.21
N ASP A 333 0.35 -7.05 5.43
CA ASP A 333 -0.41 -8.16 6.01
C ASP A 333 -1.34 -7.80 7.19
N GLY A 334 -1.43 -6.55 7.61
CA GLY A 334 -2.37 -6.14 8.66
C GLY A 334 -1.90 -6.31 10.09
N ARG A 335 -1.00 -7.27 10.38
CA ARG A 335 -0.64 -7.63 11.76
C ARG A 335 0.83 -7.34 12.04
N PRO A 336 1.21 -6.81 13.20
CA PRO A 336 2.58 -6.96 13.67
C PRO A 336 2.87 -8.47 13.80
N LYS A 337 4.04 -8.91 13.34
CA LYS A 337 4.55 -10.26 13.63
C LYS A 337 4.42 -10.48 15.14
N PRO A 338 3.84 -11.59 15.63
CA PRO A 338 3.88 -11.87 17.06
C PRO A 338 5.34 -11.81 17.49
N GLY A 339 5.65 -10.92 18.45
CA GLY A 339 7.01 -10.75 18.93
C GLY A 339 7.59 -12.11 19.36
N PRO A 340 8.91 -12.31 19.31
CA PRO A 340 9.55 -13.60 19.62
C PRO A 340 9.29 -14.13 21.06
N GLY A 341 8.51 -13.45 21.89
CA GLY A 341 8.04 -13.91 23.21
C GLY A 341 6.57 -14.31 23.30
N ALA A 342 5.76 -14.15 22.23
CA ALA A 342 4.31 -14.39 22.32
C ALA A 342 3.92 -15.88 22.24
N GLU A 343 4.77 -16.76 21.70
CA GLU A 343 4.59 -18.21 21.79
C GLU A 343 5.03 -18.79 23.14
N ALA A 344 5.89 -18.08 23.90
CA ALA A 344 6.30 -18.51 25.24
C ALA A 344 5.28 -18.15 26.34
N LEU A 345 4.28 -17.31 26.04
CA LEU A 345 3.29 -16.81 27.02
C LEU A 345 1.88 -17.39 26.86
N ARG A 346 1.76 -18.55 26.21
CA ARG A 346 0.54 -19.39 26.26
C ARG A 346 0.72 -20.63 27.14
N MET A 347 1.34 -20.46 28.30
CA MET A 347 1.04 -21.31 29.44
C MET A 347 0.21 -20.50 30.43
N SER A 348 -1.08 -20.83 30.50
CA SER A 348 -1.95 -20.38 31.59
C SER A 348 -1.23 -20.63 32.92
N ARG A 349 -1.22 -19.64 33.83
CA ARG A 349 -0.67 -19.76 35.20
C ARG A 349 -1.16 -21.03 35.92
N ARG A 350 -2.34 -21.53 35.54
CA ARG A 350 -2.95 -22.77 36.04
C ARG A 350 -2.17 -24.03 35.63
N ARG A 351 -1.53 -24.04 34.46
CA ARG A 351 -0.76 -25.18 33.93
C ARG A 351 0.68 -25.22 34.46
N PHE A 352 1.25 -24.06 34.77
CA PHE A 352 2.56 -23.93 35.42
C PHE A 352 2.52 -24.37 36.90
N PHE A 353 1.43 -24.05 37.62
CA PHE A 353 1.23 -24.53 38.98
C PHE A 353 1.02 -26.05 39.04
N LEU A 354 0.31 -26.65 38.08
CA LEU A 354 0.14 -28.10 38.03
C LEU A 354 1.45 -28.84 37.71
N SER A 355 2.32 -28.29 36.85
CA SER A 355 3.66 -28.87 36.60
C SER A 355 4.63 -28.76 37.79
N LEU A 356 4.37 -27.86 38.74
CA LEU A 356 5.14 -27.72 39.98
C LEU A 356 4.66 -28.66 41.09
N VAL A 357 3.41 -29.14 41.02
CA VAL A 357 2.82 -30.05 42.01
C VAL A 357 3.02 -31.52 41.64
N ASP A 358 3.14 -31.85 40.35
CA ASP A 358 3.30 -33.25 39.88
C ASP A 358 4.76 -33.66 39.55
N GLY A 359 5.75 -32.94 40.08
CA GLY A 359 7.16 -33.15 39.76
C GLY A 359 7.98 -33.88 40.83
N ALA A 360 7.77 -35.18 41.05
CA ALA A 360 8.83 -36.08 41.56
C ALA A 360 8.53 -37.57 41.28
N PRO A 361 9.31 -38.27 40.43
CA PRO A 361 9.54 -39.69 40.56
C PRO A 361 10.93 -39.91 41.18
N GLY A 362 10.95 -40.36 42.44
CA GLY A 362 12.13 -40.98 43.04
C GLY A 362 12.11 -42.48 42.75
N GLN A 363 13.08 -42.96 41.97
CA GLN A 363 13.37 -44.39 41.83
C GLN A 363 14.12 -44.90 43.06
N CYS A 364 13.69 -46.03 43.63
CA CYS A 364 14.60 -47.03 44.20
C CYS A 364 13.96 -48.45 44.24
N ALA A 365 14.60 -49.30 43.44
CA ALA A 365 14.80 -50.75 43.46
C ALA A 365 13.99 -51.74 44.36
N SER A 366 13.67 -52.85 43.69
CA SER A 366 13.76 -54.27 44.10
C SER A 366 12.66 -54.91 44.95
N GLY A 367 12.24 -56.12 44.54
CA GLY A 367 11.61 -57.10 45.42
C GLY A 367 10.45 -57.88 44.80
N ALA A 368 10.66 -59.18 44.61
CA ALA A 368 9.78 -60.18 44.01
C ALA A 368 8.39 -60.34 44.66
N GLY A 369 7.44 -60.90 43.88
CA GLY A 369 6.43 -61.82 44.42
C GLY A 369 4.98 -61.70 43.90
N GLY A 370 4.66 -62.47 42.85
CA GLY A 370 3.40 -63.25 42.75
C GLY A 370 2.05 -62.54 42.45
N PRO A 371 1.25 -63.03 41.47
CA PRO A 371 -0.18 -62.69 41.30
C PRO A 371 -1.05 -63.56 42.26
N PRO A 372 -2.38 -63.35 42.49
CA PRO A 372 -3.39 -63.03 41.46
C PRO A 372 -4.74 -62.36 41.92
N ARG A 373 -5.70 -62.32 40.97
CA ARG A 373 -7.19 -62.43 41.09
C ARG A 373 -8.10 -61.21 41.34
N ARG A 374 -8.89 -60.94 40.28
CA ARG A 374 -10.37 -60.78 40.16
C ARG A 374 -11.23 -60.29 41.34
N SER A 375 -12.06 -59.29 41.05
CA SER A 375 -13.55 -59.17 41.17
C SER A 375 -13.87 -57.70 41.49
N GLY A 376 -14.71 -56.95 40.77
CA GLY A 376 -16.08 -57.22 40.36
C GLY A 376 -17.01 -56.31 41.19
N ALA A 377 -17.70 -55.40 40.50
CA ALA A 377 -18.85 -54.54 40.88
C ALA A 377 -18.63 -53.09 40.47
#